data_AF-A0A078JC47-F1
#
_entry.id   AF-A0A078JC47-F1
#
_cell.length_a   1.000
_cell.length_b   1.000
_cell.length_c   1.000
_cell.angle_alpha   90.00
_cell.angle_beta   90.00
_cell.angle_gamma   90.00
#
_symmetry.space_group_name_H-M   'P 1'
#
loop_
_entity.id
_entity.type
_entity.pdbx_description
1 polymer ?
#
loop_
_entity_poly.entity_id
_entity_poly.type
_entity_poly.pdbx_seq_one_letter_code
_entity_poly.pdbx_strand_id
1 'polypeptide(L)'
;MEEFLLHGRLHATIYEVDSLHGSEGGRSGFFGKILANVEETIGVGKGEPQLYATIDLEKARVGRTRKITNEPNNPKWHESFHIYCGHMAKHVIFTVKDDNPIGATLIGRAYIPVEDILHGEEVDRWVEILDTEKKPVEGGSKIHVKLQYFGVEKDKNWNRGIKSVKFPGVPYTFFSQRRGCKVSLYQDAHIPGNFVPKIPLAGGKYYEANRCWEDIFDAITNAKHLIYITGWSVYAEISVVRDSRRPKEGGDVTIGEILKKKASEGVKVILLVWDDRTSVDLLKQDGLMATHDEETENFFQGTDVNCVLCPRNPDDGGSIVQNLQVSTMFTHHQ
;
A
#
# COMPACT_ATOMS: atom_id res chain seq x y z
N MET A 1 1.17 -34.40 -10.79
CA MET A 1 0.11 -33.39 -10.99
C MET A 1 0.79 -32.07 -11.20
N GLU A 2 0.45 -31.41 -12.30
CA GLU A 2 1.14 -30.27 -12.89
C GLU A 2 0.72 -28.96 -12.20
N GLU A 3 1.58 -27.94 -12.22
CA GLU A 3 1.21 -26.59 -11.80
C GLU A 3 0.58 -25.83 -12.97
N PHE A 4 -0.38 -24.95 -12.69
CA PHE A 4 -1.04 -24.15 -13.72
C PHE A 4 -0.69 -22.67 -13.58
N LEU A 5 -0.55 -22.00 -14.72
CA LEU A 5 -0.37 -20.55 -14.75
C LEU A 5 -1.72 -19.85 -14.53
N LEU A 6 -1.86 -19.21 -13.38
CA LEU A 6 -2.91 -18.24 -13.10
C LEU A 6 -2.42 -16.85 -13.50
N HIS A 7 -2.69 -16.47 -14.74
CA HIS A 7 -2.44 -15.13 -15.27
C HIS A 7 -3.77 -14.44 -15.58
N GLY A 8 -4.21 -13.57 -14.67
CA GLY A 8 -5.54 -13.00 -14.72
C GLY A 8 -5.99 -12.39 -13.40
N ARG A 9 -7.28 -12.53 -13.09
CA ARG A 9 -7.88 -12.08 -11.83
C ARG A 9 -8.59 -13.23 -11.14
N LEU A 10 -8.36 -13.38 -9.84
CA LEU A 10 -9.11 -14.27 -8.97
C LEU A 10 -10.04 -13.44 -8.10
N HIS A 11 -11.34 -13.57 -8.32
CA HIS A 11 -12.33 -13.06 -7.38
C HIS A 11 -12.49 -14.10 -6.27
N ALA A 12 -12.26 -13.70 -5.03
CA ALA A 12 -12.36 -14.58 -3.88
C ALA A 12 -13.27 -13.97 -2.82
N THR A 13 -14.01 -14.78 -2.09
CA THR A 13 -14.71 -14.38 -0.87
C THR A 13 -14.43 -15.42 0.20
N ILE A 14 -14.01 -14.96 1.38
CA ILE A 14 -13.88 -15.79 2.57
C ILE A 14 -15.06 -15.43 3.48
N TYR A 15 -15.94 -16.39 3.72
CA TYR A 15 -17.13 -16.19 4.54
C TYR A 15 -16.80 -16.41 6.00
N GLU A 16 -16.65 -17.67 6.41
CA GLU A 16 -16.52 -18.07 7.81
C GLU A 16 -15.84 -19.45 7.97
N VAL A 17 -15.49 -19.81 9.21
CA VAL A 17 -15.20 -21.19 9.62
C VAL A 17 -16.35 -21.71 10.46
N ASP A 18 -16.89 -22.89 10.16
CA ASP A 18 -18.09 -23.45 10.78
C ASP A 18 -18.00 -23.54 12.31
N SER A 19 -16.97 -24.22 12.80
CA SER A 19 -16.68 -24.41 14.21
C SER A 19 -15.22 -24.73 14.39
N LEU A 20 -14.48 -23.83 15.01
CA LEU A 20 -13.19 -24.09 15.60
C LEU A 20 -13.45 -24.73 16.98
N HIS A 21 -13.42 -26.05 17.05
CA HIS A 21 -13.63 -26.76 18.29
C HIS A 21 -12.43 -26.55 19.24
N GLY A 22 -12.64 -25.78 20.29
CA GLY A 22 -11.96 -26.03 21.57
C GLY A 22 -12.76 -27.10 22.30
N SER A 23 -12.17 -28.26 22.58
CA SER A 23 -12.80 -29.35 23.33
C SER A 23 -13.67 -28.84 24.49
N GLU A 24 -14.99 -28.90 24.36
CA GLU A 24 -15.92 -28.78 25.49
C GLU A 24 -15.77 -30.03 26.35
N GLY A 25 -14.99 -29.90 27.42
CA GLY A 25 -14.73 -30.99 28.37
C GLY A 25 -13.28 -31.05 28.84
N GLY A 26 -12.83 -30.01 29.55
CA GLY A 26 -11.56 -30.03 30.29
C GLY A 26 -10.31 -29.76 29.45
N ARG A 27 -9.73 -28.57 29.62
CA ARG A 27 -8.29 -28.23 29.60
C ARG A 27 -7.33 -28.84 28.54
N SER A 28 -7.74 -29.56 27.50
CA SER A 28 -6.83 -30.27 26.60
C SER A 28 -7.07 -30.12 25.08
N GLY A 29 -7.73 -29.05 24.64
CA GLY A 29 -7.96 -28.78 23.20
C GLY A 29 -7.09 -27.66 22.62
N PHE A 30 -7.16 -27.47 21.31
CA PHE A 30 -6.41 -26.45 20.54
C PHE A 30 -6.51 -25.02 21.12
N PHE A 31 -7.71 -24.59 21.55
CA PHE A 31 -7.90 -23.32 22.26
C PHE A 31 -7.27 -23.29 23.65
N GLY A 32 -7.23 -24.44 24.33
CA GLY A 32 -6.48 -24.59 25.58
C GLY A 32 -4.99 -24.37 25.38
N LYS A 33 -4.40 -24.85 24.26
CA LYS A 33 -3.00 -24.59 23.91
C LYS A 33 -2.75 -23.14 23.48
N ILE A 34 -3.69 -22.54 22.74
CA ILE A 34 -3.63 -21.13 22.35
C ILE A 34 -3.67 -20.22 23.59
N LEU A 35 -4.61 -20.44 24.51
CA LEU A 35 -4.67 -19.69 25.78
C LEU A 35 -3.52 -20.04 26.73
N ALA A 36 -3.08 -21.31 26.80
CA ALA A 36 -2.00 -21.73 27.70
C ALA A 36 -0.63 -21.19 27.28
N ASN A 37 -0.35 -21.08 25.97
CA ASN A 37 0.89 -20.45 25.49
C ASN A 37 0.98 -18.97 25.88
N VAL A 38 -0.16 -18.30 26.07
CA VAL A 38 -0.22 -16.92 26.60
C VAL A 38 -0.02 -16.91 28.12
N GLU A 39 -0.59 -17.87 28.84
CA GLU A 39 -0.47 -17.99 30.31
C GLU A 39 0.96 -18.32 30.81
N GLU A 40 1.72 -19.16 30.10
CA GLU A 40 3.02 -19.66 30.60
C GLU A 40 4.19 -18.68 30.42
N THR A 41 4.09 -17.71 29.50
CA THR A 41 5.26 -16.93 29.07
C THR A 41 5.31 -15.52 29.66
N ILE A 42 4.16 -14.93 30.03
CA ILE A 42 4.10 -13.56 30.54
C ILE A 42 2.94 -13.48 31.52
N GLY A 43 3.17 -13.13 32.77
CA GLY A 43 2.13 -12.95 33.81
C GLY A 43 1.18 -11.77 33.58
N VAL A 44 0.74 -11.57 32.33
CA VAL A 44 -0.19 -10.53 31.87
C VAL A 44 -1.34 -11.27 31.20
N GLY A 45 -2.57 -10.91 31.56
CA GLY A 45 -3.77 -11.74 31.41
C GLY A 45 -4.12 -12.22 29.99
N LYS A 46 -5.12 -13.12 29.96
CA LYS A 46 -5.69 -13.79 28.78
C LYS A 46 -5.78 -12.85 27.57
N GLY A 47 -4.93 -13.06 26.57
CA GLY A 47 -5.06 -12.39 25.28
C GLY A 47 -6.30 -12.89 24.56
N GLU A 48 -7.11 -11.98 24.03
CA GLU A 48 -8.24 -12.34 23.17
C GLU A 48 -7.72 -12.84 21.81
N PRO A 49 -8.20 -13.98 21.30
CA PRO A 49 -7.74 -14.54 20.04
C PRO A 49 -8.01 -13.57 18.88
N GLN A 50 -7.03 -13.36 18.00
CA GLN A 50 -7.10 -12.49 16.83
C GLN A 50 -7.13 -13.33 15.56
N LEU A 51 -8.31 -13.83 15.19
CA LEU A 51 -8.47 -14.77 14.09
C LEU A 51 -8.50 -14.07 12.73
N TYR A 52 -7.70 -14.59 11.79
CA TYR A 52 -7.70 -14.14 10.40
C TYR A 52 -7.39 -15.28 9.45
N ALA A 53 -7.77 -15.10 8.19
CA ALA A 53 -7.46 -16.03 7.11
C ALA A 53 -6.56 -15.35 6.06
N THR A 54 -5.70 -16.13 5.43
CA THR A 54 -4.87 -15.68 4.30
C THR A 54 -5.15 -16.50 3.07
N ILE A 55 -4.97 -15.89 1.90
CA ILE A 55 -5.06 -16.54 0.59
C ILE A 55 -3.65 -16.60 0.02
N ASP A 56 -3.19 -17.81 -0.30
CA ASP A 56 -1.90 -18.07 -0.92
C ASP A 56 -2.11 -18.80 -2.26
N LEU A 57 -1.36 -18.40 -3.29
CA LEU A 57 -1.19 -19.18 -4.53
C LEU A 57 0.13 -19.94 -4.38
N GLU A 58 0.03 -21.21 -4.02
CA GLU A 58 1.15 -21.99 -3.47
C GLU A 58 1.87 -21.24 -2.33
N LYS A 59 3.08 -20.75 -2.58
CA LYS A 59 3.90 -20.05 -1.58
C LYS A 59 3.75 -18.53 -1.61
N ALA A 60 3.01 -17.98 -2.58
CA ALA A 60 2.84 -16.55 -2.75
C ALA A 60 1.58 -16.06 -2.02
N ARG A 61 1.75 -15.23 -0.99
CA ARG A 61 0.65 -14.54 -0.30
C ARG A 61 0.01 -13.52 -1.23
N VAL A 62 -1.30 -13.61 -1.43
CA VAL A 62 -2.04 -12.71 -2.33
C VAL A 62 -3.23 -12.00 -1.67
N GLY A 63 -3.62 -12.41 -0.47
CA GLY A 63 -4.69 -11.75 0.28
C GLY A 63 -4.69 -12.12 1.76
N ARG A 64 -5.29 -11.27 2.58
CA ARG A 64 -5.47 -11.48 4.02
C ARG A 64 -6.74 -10.78 4.46
N THR A 65 -7.55 -11.46 5.28
CA THR A 65 -8.72 -10.84 5.89
C THR A 65 -8.33 -9.87 7.00
N ARG A 66 -9.26 -9.02 7.45
CA ARG A 66 -9.14 -8.39 8.77
C ARG A 66 -9.07 -9.45 9.89
N LYS A 67 -8.53 -9.03 11.04
CA LYS A 67 -8.57 -9.81 12.28
C LYS A 67 -9.93 -9.66 12.96
N ILE A 68 -10.43 -10.75 13.55
CA ILE A 68 -11.66 -10.77 14.36
C ILE A 68 -11.30 -11.24 15.77
N THR A 69 -11.78 -10.52 16.78
CA THR A 69 -11.50 -10.80 18.20
C THR A 69 -12.67 -11.41 18.96
N ASN A 70 -13.90 -11.19 18.49
CA ASN A 70 -15.10 -11.42 19.30
C ASN A 70 -15.79 -12.78 19.02
N GLU A 71 -15.35 -13.51 17.99
CA GLU A 71 -15.99 -14.76 17.53
C GLU A 71 -14.95 -15.90 17.46
N PRO A 72 -14.45 -16.39 18.61
CA PRO A 72 -13.37 -17.37 18.63
C PRO A 72 -13.76 -18.71 18.01
N ASN A 73 -15.01 -19.13 18.13
CA ASN A 73 -15.44 -20.47 17.70
C ASN A 73 -15.95 -20.50 16.25
N ASN A 74 -16.49 -19.41 15.71
CA ASN A 74 -17.09 -19.36 14.38
C ASN A 74 -16.79 -17.98 13.77
N PRO A 75 -15.52 -17.71 13.39
CA PRO A 75 -15.12 -16.40 12.89
C PRO A 75 -15.77 -16.11 11.53
N LYS A 76 -16.46 -14.96 11.40
CA LYS A 76 -17.11 -14.53 10.15
C LYS A 76 -16.49 -13.27 9.56
N TRP A 77 -15.70 -13.42 8.50
CA TRP A 77 -15.06 -12.29 7.83
C TRP A 77 -15.96 -11.61 6.82
N HIS A 78 -16.68 -12.40 6.00
CA HIS A 78 -17.47 -11.90 4.85
C HIS A 78 -16.67 -10.93 3.97
N GLU A 79 -15.43 -11.28 3.65
CA GLU A 79 -14.49 -10.40 2.96
C GLU A 79 -14.24 -10.88 1.53
N SER A 80 -14.41 -9.96 0.58
CA SER A 80 -14.21 -10.22 -0.86
C SER A 80 -12.94 -9.54 -1.38
N PHE A 81 -12.24 -10.24 -2.27
CA PHE A 81 -10.95 -9.85 -2.81
C PHE A 81 -10.99 -9.85 -4.34
N HIS A 82 -10.32 -8.87 -4.93
CA HIS A 82 -10.00 -8.81 -6.36
C HIS A 82 -8.49 -9.01 -6.53
N ILE A 83 -8.07 -10.27 -6.63
CA ILE A 83 -6.65 -10.63 -6.63
C ILE A 83 -6.12 -10.62 -8.06
N TYR A 84 -5.00 -9.92 -8.28
CA TYR A 84 -4.27 -9.96 -9.55
C TYR A 84 -3.25 -11.09 -9.53
N CYS A 85 -3.33 -11.99 -10.52
CA CYS A 85 -2.53 -13.20 -10.57
C CYS A 85 -1.53 -13.16 -11.73
N GLY A 86 -0.30 -13.57 -11.45
CA GLY A 86 0.75 -13.92 -12.42
C GLY A 86 1.61 -15.04 -11.87
N HIS A 87 0.98 -16.12 -11.40
CA HIS A 87 1.62 -17.13 -10.55
C HIS A 87 1.43 -18.55 -11.11
N MET A 88 2.44 -19.41 -10.95
CA MET A 88 2.28 -20.86 -11.09
C MET A 88 1.74 -21.42 -9.78
N ALA A 89 0.65 -22.19 -9.85
CA ALA A 89 0.06 -22.78 -8.66
C ALA A 89 -0.66 -24.10 -8.97
N LYS A 90 -0.61 -25.04 -8.01
CA LYS A 90 -1.43 -26.24 -8.00
C LYS A 90 -2.65 -26.09 -7.09
N HIS A 91 -2.55 -25.33 -6.00
CA HIS A 91 -3.66 -25.03 -5.10
C HIS A 91 -3.79 -23.53 -4.80
N VAL A 92 -5.03 -23.10 -4.62
CA VAL A 92 -5.36 -21.93 -3.82
C VAL A 92 -5.46 -22.39 -2.36
N ILE A 93 -4.63 -21.82 -1.49
CA ILE A 93 -4.48 -22.25 -0.11
C ILE A 93 -5.06 -21.18 0.81
N PHE A 94 -5.97 -21.58 1.70
CA PHE A 94 -6.51 -20.72 2.74
C PHE A 94 -5.87 -21.11 4.06
N THR A 95 -5.14 -20.21 4.69
CA THR A 95 -4.50 -20.47 5.99
C THR A 95 -5.23 -19.70 7.08
N VAL A 96 -5.77 -20.39 8.08
CA VAL A 96 -6.39 -19.78 9.26
C VAL A 96 -5.36 -19.67 10.38
N LYS A 97 -5.26 -18.49 11.00
CA LYS A 97 -4.26 -18.17 12.02
C LYS A 97 -4.87 -17.35 13.14
N ASP A 98 -4.22 -17.43 14.29
CA ASP A 98 -4.48 -16.59 15.46
C ASP A 98 -3.26 -15.69 15.72
N ASP A 99 -3.42 -14.37 15.60
CA ASP A 99 -2.34 -13.40 15.79
C ASP A 99 -2.20 -12.94 17.24
N ASN A 100 -1.71 -13.82 18.10
CA ASN A 100 -1.48 -13.48 19.50
C ASN A 100 -0.24 -12.57 19.66
N PRO A 101 -0.15 -11.77 20.74
CA PRO A 101 0.94 -10.82 20.94
C PRO A 101 2.36 -11.40 20.89
N ILE A 102 2.51 -12.71 21.14
CA ILE A 102 3.79 -13.44 21.11
C ILE A 102 4.16 -13.85 19.68
N GLY A 103 3.18 -14.01 18.80
CA GLY A 103 3.35 -14.40 17.39
C GLY A 103 2.16 -15.20 16.84
N ALA A 104 2.00 -15.14 15.52
CA ALA A 104 0.91 -15.83 14.84
C ALA A 104 1.00 -17.36 14.99
N THR A 105 -0.02 -17.95 15.61
CA THR A 105 -0.19 -19.41 15.71
C THR A 105 -1.00 -19.92 14.51
N LEU A 106 -0.50 -20.96 13.85
CA LEU A 106 -1.21 -21.62 12.76
C LEU A 106 -2.34 -22.50 13.32
N ILE A 107 -3.58 -22.29 12.85
CA ILE A 107 -4.71 -23.19 13.14
C ILE A 107 -4.74 -24.33 12.12
N GLY A 108 -4.69 -24.01 10.83
CA GLY A 108 -4.67 -25.02 9.77
C GLY A 108 -4.80 -24.42 8.38
N ARG A 109 -4.87 -25.29 7.38
CA ARG A 109 -4.90 -24.92 5.96
C ARG A 109 -5.97 -25.70 5.19
N ALA A 110 -6.75 -25.00 4.38
CA ALA A 110 -7.65 -25.59 3.41
C ALA A 110 -7.11 -25.41 1.99
N TYR A 111 -7.42 -26.35 1.09
CA TYR A 111 -6.81 -26.43 -0.24
C TYR A 111 -7.90 -26.58 -1.29
N ILE A 112 -7.95 -25.66 -2.26
CA ILE A 112 -8.74 -25.80 -3.48
C ILE A 112 -7.78 -26.05 -4.64
N PRO A 113 -7.88 -27.21 -5.34
CA PRO A 113 -7.10 -27.44 -6.56
C PRO A 113 -7.37 -26.34 -7.57
N VAL A 114 -6.31 -25.82 -8.20
CA VAL A 114 -6.46 -24.78 -9.24
C VAL A 114 -7.29 -25.30 -10.41
N GLU A 115 -7.19 -26.60 -10.73
CA GLU A 115 -7.99 -27.29 -11.74
C GLU A 115 -9.49 -26.98 -11.63
N ASP A 116 -10.03 -26.86 -10.41
CA ASP A 116 -11.45 -26.59 -10.15
C ASP A 116 -11.90 -25.20 -10.62
N ILE A 117 -10.98 -24.23 -10.76
CA ILE A 117 -11.29 -22.83 -11.12
C ILE A 117 -10.78 -22.42 -12.50
N LEU A 118 -9.93 -23.23 -13.15
CA LEU A 118 -9.27 -22.85 -14.42
C LEU A 118 -10.25 -22.52 -15.55
N HIS A 119 -11.40 -23.18 -15.57
CA HIS A 119 -12.39 -23.00 -16.63
C HIS A 119 -13.29 -21.76 -16.42
N GLY A 120 -13.09 -21.03 -15.32
CA GLY A 120 -13.80 -19.79 -14.99
C GLY A 120 -15.18 -19.98 -14.35
N GLU A 121 -15.52 -21.23 -14.04
CA GLU A 121 -16.70 -21.55 -13.23
C GLU A 121 -16.53 -21.03 -11.80
N GLU A 122 -17.65 -20.71 -11.18
CA GLU A 122 -17.68 -20.29 -9.79
C GLU A 122 -17.63 -21.54 -8.88
N VAL A 123 -16.71 -21.54 -7.94
CA VAL A 123 -16.58 -22.55 -6.90
C VAL A 123 -17.04 -21.95 -5.59
N ASP A 124 -18.14 -22.44 -5.03
CA ASP A 124 -18.67 -22.05 -3.72
C ASP A 124 -18.80 -23.30 -2.85
N ARG A 125 -17.88 -23.48 -1.88
CA ARG A 125 -17.73 -24.74 -1.14
C ARG A 125 -17.25 -24.55 0.29
N TRP A 126 -17.67 -25.49 1.14
CA TRP A 126 -17.04 -25.76 2.43
C TRP A 126 -15.83 -26.67 2.24
N VAL A 127 -14.65 -26.23 2.65
CA VAL A 127 -13.38 -26.94 2.47
C VAL A 127 -12.80 -27.29 3.83
N GLU A 128 -12.41 -28.54 4.01
CA GLU A 128 -11.84 -29.03 5.26
C GLU A 128 -10.49 -28.36 5.56
N ILE A 129 -10.33 -27.94 6.82
CA ILE A 129 -9.10 -27.38 7.34
C ILE A 129 -8.22 -28.55 7.80
N LEU A 130 -6.99 -28.57 7.29
CA LEU A 130 -6.01 -29.61 7.56
C LEU A 130 -4.85 -29.08 8.41
N ASP A 131 -4.26 -29.97 9.21
CA ASP A 131 -3.04 -29.71 9.97
C ASP A 131 -1.78 -29.77 9.09
N THR A 132 -0.60 -29.73 9.72
CA THR A 132 0.69 -29.81 9.03
C THR A 132 0.97 -31.17 8.39
N GLU A 133 0.30 -32.23 8.84
CA GLU A 133 0.41 -33.60 8.32
C GLU A 133 -0.66 -33.91 7.25
N LYS A 134 -1.44 -32.90 6.81
CA LYS A 134 -2.56 -33.05 5.86
C LYS A 134 -3.70 -33.90 6.40
N LYS A 135 -3.86 -33.98 7.72
CA LYS A 135 -5.01 -34.62 8.36
C LYS A 135 -6.02 -33.55 8.77
N PRO A 136 -7.33 -33.87 8.82
CA PRO A 136 -8.33 -32.95 9.33
C PRO A 136 -7.94 -32.44 10.72
N VAL A 137 -8.10 -31.13 10.95
CA VAL A 137 -7.88 -30.57 12.29
C VAL A 137 -8.88 -31.14 13.30
N GLU A 138 -8.56 -31.04 14.58
CA GLU A 138 -9.44 -31.50 15.65
C GLU A 138 -10.84 -30.88 15.52
N GLY A 139 -11.88 -31.71 15.57
CA GLY A 139 -13.27 -31.29 15.37
C GLY A 139 -13.70 -31.13 13.90
N GLY A 140 -12.81 -31.39 12.93
CA GLY A 140 -13.18 -31.46 11.50
C GLY A 140 -13.62 -30.12 10.90
N SER A 141 -13.05 -29.02 11.38
CA SER A 141 -13.43 -27.66 10.99
C SER A 141 -13.31 -27.42 9.48
N LYS A 142 -14.23 -26.65 8.92
CA LYS A 142 -14.30 -26.30 7.51
C LYS A 142 -14.40 -24.79 7.32
N ILE A 143 -13.73 -24.29 6.29
CA ILE A 143 -13.84 -22.89 5.86
C ILE A 143 -14.78 -22.79 4.65
N HIS A 144 -15.70 -21.83 4.68
CA HIS A 144 -16.58 -21.51 3.56
C HIS A 144 -15.96 -20.43 2.69
N VAL A 145 -15.70 -20.78 1.43
CA VAL A 145 -15.06 -19.87 0.47
C VAL A 145 -15.75 -19.94 -0.88
N LYS A 146 -15.69 -18.81 -1.59
CA LYS A 146 -16.16 -18.68 -2.97
C LYS A 146 -15.05 -18.12 -3.85
N LEU A 147 -14.78 -18.78 -4.97
CA LEU A 147 -13.73 -18.44 -5.92
C LEU A 147 -14.28 -18.39 -7.34
N GLN A 148 -13.80 -17.43 -8.13
CA GLN A 148 -13.99 -17.41 -9.57
C GLN A 148 -12.78 -16.81 -10.25
N TYR A 149 -12.17 -17.55 -11.17
CA TYR A 149 -10.99 -17.10 -11.92
C TYR A 149 -11.36 -16.57 -13.29
N PHE A 150 -10.69 -15.50 -13.70
CA PHE A 150 -10.81 -14.89 -15.01
C PHE A 150 -9.41 -14.73 -15.61
N GLY A 151 -9.08 -15.54 -16.62
CA GLY A 151 -7.87 -15.34 -17.41
C GLY A 151 -7.80 -13.94 -18.01
N VAL A 152 -6.58 -13.42 -18.23
CA VAL A 152 -6.37 -12.06 -18.76
C VAL A 152 -7.14 -11.81 -20.06
N GLU A 153 -7.32 -12.83 -20.90
CA GLU A 153 -8.05 -12.75 -22.17
C GLU A 153 -9.55 -12.44 -22.01
N LYS A 154 -10.12 -12.66 -20.81
CA LYS A 154 -11.49 -12.27 -20.49
C LYS A 154 -11.63 -10.76 -20.31
N ASP A 155 -10.54 -10.02 -20.10
CA ASP A 155 -10.57 -8.57 -20.06
C ASP A 155 -10.73 -8.00 -21.48
N LYS A 156 -11.73 -7.13 -21.65
CA LYS A 156 -12.08 -6.51 -22.94
C LYS A 156 -10.95 -5.68 -23.57
N ASN A 157 -10.01 -5.19 -22.75
CA ASN A 157 -8.86 -4.36 -23.11
C ASN A 157 -7.54 -5.15 -23.23
N TRP A 158 -7.52 -6.44 -22.87
CA TRP A 158 -6.31 -7.28 -22.99
C TRP A 158 -5.75 -7.25 -24.42
N ASN A 159 -4.44 -6.98 -24.53
CA ASN A 159 -3.69 -6.86 -25.78
C ASN A 159 -4.32 -5.89 -26.82
N ARG A 160 -5.08 -4.88 -26.36
CA ARG A 160 -5.83 -3.96 -27.24
C ARG A 160 -5.67 -2.48 -26.88
N GLY A 161 -4.92 -2.18 -25.81
CA GLY A 161 -4.75 -0.83 -25.30
C GLY A 161 -6.08 -0.15 -24.93
N ILE A 162 -6.08 1.18 -24.94
CA ILE A 162 -7.30 1.98 -24.75
C ILE A 162 -8.10 2.00 -26.07
N LYS A 163 -9.08 1.09 -26.17
CA LYS A 163 -9.86 0.87 -27.41
C LYS A 163 -10.79 2.01 -27.80
N SER A 164 -11.21 2.84 -26.84
CA SER A 164 -12.25 3.84 -27.05
C SER A 164 -12.12 4.97 -26.04
N VAL A 165 -12.51 6.17 -26.47
CA VAL A 165 -12.71 7.35 -25.61
C VAL A 165 -13.74 7.10 -24.49
N LYS A 166 -14.55 6.03 -24.60
CA LYS A 166 -15.48 5.57 -23.58
C LYS A 166 -14.85 4.67 -22.51
N PHE A 167 -13.53 4.50 -22.50
CA PHE A 167 -12.84 3.73 -21.46
C PHE A 167 -13.19 4.26 -20.05
N PRO A 168 -13.66 3.39 -19.13
CA PRO A 168 -14.21 3.84 -17.84
C PRO A 168 -13.14 4.16 -16.79
N GLY A 169 -11.87 3.87 -17.05
CA GLY A 169 -10.80 3.90 -16.04
C GLY A 169 -10.45 2.51 -15.53
N VAL A 170 -9.42 2.47 -14.69
CA VAL A 170 -9.03 1.26 -13.95
C VAL A 170 -10.12 0.96 -12.90
N PRO A 171 -10.63 -0.28 -12.81
CA PRO A 171 -11.63 -0.65 -11.82
C PRO A 171 -11.02 -0.81 -10.41
N TYR A 172 -11.87 -0.80 -9.38
CA TYR A 172 -11.50 -1.07 -7.98
C TYR A 172 -10.44 -0.12 -7.40
N THR A 173 -10.41 1.14 -7.86
CA THR A 173 -9.55 2.20 -7.33
C THR A 173 -10.34 3.17 -6.45
N PHE A 174 -9.68 3.78 -5.46
CA PHE A 174 -10.29 4.78 -4.58
C PHE A 174 -10.74 6.03 -5.34
N PHE A 175 -9.89 6.53 -6.26
CA PHE A 175 -10.23 7.63 -7.15
C PHE A 175 -10.64 7.13 -8.53
N SER A 176 -11.80 7.57 -9.02
CA SER A 176 -12.28 7.28 -10.38
C SER A 176 -11.62 8.19 -11.43
N GLN A 177 -11.58 7.71 -12.69
CA GLN A 177 -11.08 8.50 -13.82
C GLN A 177 -11.86 9.80 -14.00
N ARG A 178 -11.15 10.90 -14.25
CA ARG A 178 -11.71 12.23 -14.55
C ARG A 178 -11.57 12.57 -16.03
N ARG A 179 -12.48 13.40 -16.55
CA ARG A 179 -12.52 13.85 -17.95
C ARG A 179 -12.36 15.37 -18.01
N GLY A 180 -11.98 15.88 -19.18
CA GLY A 180 -11.72 17.31 -19.37
C GLY A 180 -10.44 17.80 -18.70
N CYS A 181 -9.53 16.89 -18.36
CA CYS A 181 -8.24 17.22 -17.76
C CYS A 181 -7.24 17.69 -18.82
N LYS A 182 -6.27 18.50 -18.40
CA LYS A 182 -5.04 18.79 -19.14
C LYS A 182 -3.88 18.29 -18.30
N VAL A 183 -2.99 17.50 -18.91
CA VAL A 183 -1.76 17.02 -18.27
C VAL A 183 -0.58 17.68 -18.99
N SER A 184 0.24 18.40 -18.24
CA SER A 184 1.56 18.84 -18.69
C SER A 184 2.56 17.75 -18.35
N LEU A 185 3.26 17.23 -19.36
CA LEU A 185 4.32 16.25 -19.15
C LEU A 185 5.63 16.99 -18.93
N TYR A 186 6.36 16.59 -17.89
CA TYR A 186 7.65 17.13 -17.53
C TYR A 186 8.74 16.08 -17.76
N GLN A 187 9.72 16.44 -18.57
CA GLN A 187 10.98 15.72 -18.67
C GLN A 187 12.01 16.58 -17.92
N ASP A 188 12.59 16.00 -16.87
CA ASP A 188 13.50 16.65 -15.93
C ASP A 188 12.87 17.88 -15.22
N ALA A 189 13.64 18.51 -14.33
CA ALA A 189 13.22 19.74 -13.65
C ALA A 189 13.13 20.94 -14.62
N HIS A 190 14.01 20.97 -15.63
CA HIS A 190 14.14 22.06 -16.59
C HIS A 190 14.60 21.54 -17.95
N ILE A 191 14.14 22.19 -19.02
CA ILE A 191 14.60 21.95 -20.40
C ILE A 191 15.07 23.27 -21.01
N PRO A 192 16.33 23.36 -21.46
CA PRO A 192 16.85 24.59 -22.06
C PRO A 192 16.19 24.87 -23.41
N GLY A 193 16.34 26.11 -23.88
CA GLY A 193 15.88 26.51 -25.22
C GLY A 193 16.50 25.64 -26.31
N ASN A 194 15.73 25.35 -27.37
CA ASN A 194 16.15 24.61 -28.58
C ASN A 194 16.69 23.18 -28.34
N PHE A 195 16.42 22.57 -27.18
CA PHE A 195 16.81 21.18 -26.91
C PHE A 195 15.99 20.16 -27.72
N VAL A 196 14.69 20.40 -27.81
CA VAL A 196 13.74 19.44 -28.38
C VAL A 196 13.70 19.58 -29.91
N PRO A 197 13.89 18.49 -30.67
CA PRO A 197 13.75 18.54 -32.12
C PRO A 197 12.29 18.71 -32.53
N LYS A 198 12.07 19.04 -33.80
CA LYS A 198 10.71 19.13 -34.37
C LYS A 198 10.05 17.76 -34.43
N ILE A 199 9.23 17.43 -33.44
CA ILE A 199 8.48 16.17 -33.37
C ILE A 199 7.01 16.46 -33.75
N PRO A 200 6.54 16.04 -34.93
CA PRO A 200 5.19 16.36 -35.40
C PRO A 200 4.12 15.59 -34.61
N LEU A 201 3.00 16.27 -34.30
CA LEU A 201 1.83 15.72 -33.61
C LEU A 201 0.61 15.72 -34.53
N ALA A 202 -0.38 14.87 -34.22
CA ALA A 202 -1.58 14.70 -35.03
C ALA A 202 -2.39 15.99 -35.29
N GLY A 203 -2.29 17.00 -34.39
CA GLY A 203 -2.96 18.30 -34.53
C GLY A 203 -2.24 19.32 -35.43
N GLY A 204 -1.24 18.89 -36.22
CA GLY A 204 -0.46 19.77 -37.11
C GLY A 204 0.55 20.67 -36.39
N LYS A 205 0.70 20.52 -35.07
CA LYS A 205 1.70 21.22 -34.25
C LYS A 205 2.92 20.33 -34.03
N TYR A 206 4.03 20.95 -33.62
CA TYR A 206 5.17 20.23 -33.09
C TYR A 206 5.05 20.08 -31.57
N TYR A 207 5.67 19.04 -31.01
CA TYR A 207 5.81 18.89 -29.57
C TYR A 207 6.57 20.08 -28.99
N GLU A 208 6.03 20.63 -27.91
CA GLU A 208 6.62 21.71 -27.13
C GLU A 208 6.85 21.20 -25.70
N ALA A 209 8.10 21.24 -25.26
CA ALA A 209 8.44 20.84 -23.90
C ALA A 209 8.00 21.88 -22.86
N ASN A 210 7.37 21.40 -21.78
CA ASN A 210 7.11 22.17 -20.57
C ASN A 210 8.32 22.09 -19.62
N ARG A 211 8.36 22.98 -18.61
CA ARG A 211 9.49 23.10 -17.68
C ARG A 211 8.97 23.01 -16.26
N CYS A 212 9.26 21.90 -15.59
CA CYS A 212 8.65 21.54 -14.31
C CYS A 212 8.81 22.64 -13.27
N TRP A 213 10.05 23.04 -13.00
CA TRP A 213 10.34 24.00 -11.93
C TRP A 213 9.99 25.45 -12.31
N GLU A 214 10.00 25.81 -13.59
CA GLU A 214 9.44 27.10 -14.04
C GLU A 214 7.91 27.15 -13.78
N ASP A 215 7.19 26.08 -14.09
CA ASP A 215 5.74 26.00 -13.87
C ASP A 215 5.38 25.89 -12.38
N ILE A 216 6.16 25.15 -11.58
CA ILE A 216 5.99 25.09 -10.11
C ILE A 216 6.22 26.47 -9.49
N PHE A 217 7.26 27.18 -9.91
CA PHE A 217 7.52 28.55 -9.49
C PHE A 217 6.34 29.47 -9.78
N ASP A 218 5.81 29.41 -11.01
CA ASP A 218 4.64 30.20 -11.40
C ASP A 218 3.41 29.82 -10.59
N ALA A 219 3.17 28.53 -10.34
CA ALA A 219 2.02 28.08 -9.56
C ALA A 219 2.06 28.59 -8.11
N ILE A 220 3.22 28.51 -7.46
CA ILE A 220 3.42 28.96 -6.07
C ILE A 220 3.29 30.50 -5.99
N THR A 221 3.98 31.20 -6.87
CA THR A 221 4.01 32.68 -6.85
C THR A 221 2.62 33.29 -7.10
N ASN A 222 1.85 32.69 -8.02
CA ASN A 222 0.52 33.16 -8.40
C ASN A 222 -0.60 32.67 -7.47
N ALA A 223 -0.31 31.81 -6.49
CA ALA A 223 -1.32 31.31 -5.56
C ALA A 223 -1.91 32.44 -4.71
N LYS A 224 -3.23 32.39 -4.50
CA LYS A 224 -4.00 33.38 -3.71
C LYS A 224 -4.66 32.82 -2.46
N HIS A 225 -4.75 31.50 -2.32
CA HIS A 225 -5.55 30.86 -1.28
C HIS A 225 -4.80 29.76 -0.55
N LEU A 226 -4.21 28.81 -1.28
CA LEU A 226 -3.54 27.67 -0.70
C LEU A 226 -2.33 27.22 -1.51
N ILE A 227 -1.33 26.72 -0.79
CA ILE A 227 -0.17 25.99 -1.32
C ILE A 227 0.03 24.79 -0.39
N TYR A 228 -0.23 23.58 -0.88
CA TYR A 228 -0.02 22.34 -0.13
C TYR A 228 1.08 21.53 -0.80
N ILE A 229 2.08 21.13 -0.02
CA ILE A 229 3.25 20.41 -0.48
C ILE A 229 3.45 19.19 0.40
N THR A 230 3.63 18.03 -0.22
CA THR A 230 4.21 16.85 0.43
C THR A 230 5.57 16.61 -0.21
N GLY A 231 6.50 16.08 0.58
CA GLY A 231 7.80 15.71 0.03
C GLY A 231 8.49 14.72 0.93
N TRP A 232 9.14 13.73 0.30
CA TRP A 232 10.08 12.87 0.99
C TRP A 232 11.25 13.67 1.60
N SER A 233 11.71 14.69 0.88
CA SER A 233 12.63 15.71 1.38
C SER A 233 12.30 17.04 0.71
N VAL A 234 12.36 18.11 1.49
CA VAL A 234 12.27 19.48 1.01
C VAL A 234 13.55 20.17 1.48
N TYR A 235 14.17 20.96 0.60
CA TYR A 235 15.32 21.77 0.97
C TYR A 235 15.03 23.23 0.68
N ALA A 236 14.81 24.02 1.74
CA ALA A 236 14.30 25.39 1.65
C ALA A 236 15.21 26.34 0.85
N GLU A 237 16.51 26.04 0.78
CA GLU A 237 17.54 26.92 0.19
C GLU A 237 17.70 26.77 -1.33
N ILE A 238 16.96 25.87 -1.98
CA ILE A 238 17.05 25.76 -3.45
C ILE A 238 16.36 26.94 -4.14
N SER A 239 17.01 27.51 -5.15
CA SER A 239 16.31 28.31 -6.17
C SER A 239 15.75 27.37 -7.24
N VAL A 240 14.55 27.66 -7.75
CA VAL A 240 13.85 26.80 -8.73
C VAL A 240 14.02 27.26 -10.18
N VAL A 241 14.41 28.53 -10.41
CA VAL A 241 14.73 29.04 -11.74
C VAL A 241 16.21 29.39 -11.81
N ARG A 242 16.98 28.64 -12.61
CA ARG A 242 18.44 28.74 -12.65
C ARG A 242 19.04 29.02 -14.03
N ASP A 243 18.26 28.88 -15.10
CA ASP A 243 18.78 29.10 -16.46
C ASP A 243 18.87 30.60 -16.75
N SER A 244 20.10 31.12 -16.78
CA SER A 244 20.38 32.54 -17.05
C SER A 244 19.89 33.02 -18.42
N ARG A 245 19.62 32.11 -19.36
CA ARG A 245 19.05 32.44 -20.68
C ARG A 245 17.52 32.54 -20.65
N ARG A 246 16.89 32.17 -19.53
CA ARG A 246 15.44 32.19 -19.30
C ARG A 246 15.12 32.74 -17.91
N PRO A 247 15.55 33.97 -17.59
CA PRO A 247 15.28 34.55 -16.27
C PRO A 247 13.77 34.74 -16.07
N LYS A 248 13.32 34.55 -14.84
CA LYS A 248 11.99 34.92 -14.36
C LYS A 248 12.15 35.85 -13.18
N GLU A 249 11.32 36.88 -13.08
CA GLU A 249 11.36 37.84 -11.99
C GLU A 249 11.17 37.12 -10.64
N GLY A 250 12.11 37.31 -9.71
CA GLY A 250 12.12 36.62 -8.41
C GLY A 250 12.53 35.14 -8.47
N GLY A 251 13.00 34.64 -9.62
CA GLY A 251 13.37 33.23 -9.81
C GLY A 251 14.67 32.81 -9.11
N ASP A 252 15.50 33.79 -8.73
CA ASP A 252 16.73 33.63 -7.96
C ASP A 252 16.49 33.46 -6.46
N VAL A 253 15.29 33.78 -5.98
CA VAL A 253 14.88 33.60 -4.57
C VAL A 253 14.74 32.11 -4.25
N THR A 254 15.12 31.73 -3.03
CA THR A 254 14.98 30.36 -2.56
C THR A 254 13.51 29.99 -2.35
N ILE A 255 13.18 28.72 -2.52
CA ILE A 255 11.80 28.24 -2.38
C ILE A 255 11.24 28.51 -0.98
N GLY A 256 12.08 28.42 0.05
CA GLY A 256 11.72 28.72 1.42
C GLY A 256 11.27 30.16 1.61
N GLU A 257 12.03 31.13 1.09
CA GLU A 257 11.68 32.55 1.20
C GLU A 257 10.45 32.91 0.36
N ILE A 258 10.25 32.28 -0.80
CA ILE A 258 9.02 32.41 -1.59
C ILE A 258 7.82 31.95 -0.75
N LEU A 259 7.90 30.78 -0.12
CA LEU A 259 6.81 30.22 0.69
C LEU A 259 6.48 31.09 1.91
N LYS A 260 7.50 31.59 2.63
CA LYS A 260 7.30 32.55 3.75
C LYS A 260 6.58 33.81 3.29
N LYS A 261 7.01 34.39 2.17
CA LYS A 261 6.36 35.57 1.59
C LYS A 261 4.90 35.30 1.23
N LYS A 262 4.61 34.17 0.58
CA LYS A 262 3.22 33.81 0.24
C LYS A 262 2.36 33.63 1.49
N ALA A 263 2.91 33.03 2.54
CA ALA A 263 2.20 32.82 3.80
C ALA A 263 1.87 34.15 4.50
N SER A 264 2.83 35.08 4.57
CA SER A 264 2.61 36.41 5.18
C SER A 264 1.67 37.31 4.38
N GLU A 265 1.54 37.08 3.06
CA GLU A 265 0.50 37.67 2.21
C GLU A 265 -0.91 37.09 2.46
N GLY A 266 -1.05 36.09 3.34
CA GLY A 266 -2.31 35.47 3.73
C GLY A 266 -2.67 34.19 2.95
N VAL A 267 -1.75 33.64 2.15
CA VAL A 267 -1.96 32.33 1.50
C VAL A 267 -1.76 31.22 2.53
N LYS A 268 -2.66 30.23 2.57
CA LYS A 268 -2.50 29.08 3.47
C LYS A 268 -1.42 28.13 2.94
N VAL A 269 -0.23 28.18 3.53
CA VAL A 269 0.90 27.33 3.15
C VAL A 269 1.06 26.20 4.17
N ILE A 270 0.88 24.95 3.72
CA ILE A 270 1.02 23.75 4.56
C ILE A 270 1.97 22.75 3.90
N LEU A 271 2.96 22.28 4.65
CA LEU A 271 3.90 21.26 4.23
C LEU A 271 3.76 20.02 5.11
N LEU A 272 3.73 18.83 4.48
CA LEU A 272 3.94 17.54 5.14
C LEU A 272 5.25 16.95 4.60
N VAL A 273 6.33 17.09 5.37
CA VAL A 273 7.65 16.55 5.01
C VAL A 273 7.85 15.25 5.77
N TRP A 274 8.39 14.21 5.14
CA TRP A 274 8.66 12.96 5.84
C TRP A 274 9.64 13.19 7.00
N ASP A 275 9.31 12.64 8.18
CA ASP A 275 10.11 12.65 9.40
C ASP A 275 11.10 11.46 9.38
N ASP A 276 12.39 11.73 9.12
CA ASP A 276 13.45 10.74 9.22
C ASP A 276 13.82 10.51 10.69
N ARG A 277 13.11 9.56 11.31
CA ARG A 277 13.33 9.14 12.69
C ARG A 277 14.71 8.50 12.94
N THR A 278 15.53 8.25 11.92
CA THR A 278 16.89 7.75 12.13
C THR A 278 17.87 8.85 12.60
N SER A 279 17.44 10.12 12.55
CA SER A 279 18.20 11.30 12.97
C SER A 279 18.29 11.51 14.50
N VAL A 280 17.55 10.73 15.30
CA VAL A 280 17.49 10.87 16.76
C VAL A 280 18.77 10.33 17.44
N ASP A 281 19.73 11.23 17.66
CA ASP A 281 20.91 11.28 18.57
C ASP A 281 21.85 10.06 18.76
N LEU A 282 21.40 8.80 18.67
CA LEU A 282 22.27 7.63 18.84
C LEU A 282 22.88 7.10 17.53
N LEU A 283 22.38 7.55 16.38
CA LEU A 283 22.81 7.12 15.04
C LEU A 283 23.43 8.28 14.23
N LYS A 284 24.11 9.21 14.92
CA LYS A 284 24.87 10.36 14.38
C LYS A 284 26.15 9.95 13.61
N GLN A 285 26.08 8.94 12.76
CA GLN A 285 27.02 8.85 11.65
C GLN A 285 26.18 8.99 10.39
N ASP A 286 26.05 10.24 9.92
CA ASP A 286 25.43 10.66 8.67
C ASP A 286 24.12 9.93 8.34
N GLY A 287 23.00 10.56 8.69
CA GLY A 287 21.64 10.05 8.45
C GLY A 287 21.56 9.25 7.16
N LEU A 288 21.16 7.97 7.29
CA LEU A 288 21.36 6.94 6.26
C LEU A 288 20.75 7.31 4.89
N MET A 289 19.85 8.29 4.88
CA MET A 289 19.02 8.69 3.75
C MET A 289 19.18 10.17 3.33
N ALA A 290 20.09 10.96 3.92
CA ALA A 290 20.41 12.34 3.48
C ALA A 290 19.19 13.26 3.24
N THR A 291 18.25 13.33 4.19
CA THR A 291 17.12 14.28 4.18
C THR A 291 17.46 15.61 4.86
N HIS A 292 16.68 16.66 4.56
CA HIS A 292 16.80 18.01 5.16
C HIS A 292 15.51 18.42 5.89
N ASP A 293 14.83 17.44 6.48
CA ASP A 293 13.51 17.57 7.08
C ASP A 293 13.54 18.42 8.37
N GLU A 294 14.40 18.08 9.34
CA GLU A 294 14.58 18.90 10.56
C GLU A 294 15.09 20.31 10.23
N GLU A 295 16.02 20.46 9.29
CA GLU A 295 16.52 21.77 8.84
C GLU A 295 15.39 22.62 8.23
N THR A 296 14.51 22.00 7.45
CA THR A 296 13.38 22.68 6.82
C THR A 296 12.29 23.05 7.82
N GLU A 297 11.98 22.19 8.79
CA GLU A 297 11.03 22.51 9.85
C GLU A 297 11.52 23.70 10.69
N ASN A 298 12.79 23.66 11.10
CA ASN A 298 13.44 24.78 11.79
C ASN A 298 13.45 26.06 10.95
N PHE A 299 13.69 25.97 9.64
CA PHE A 299 13.67 27.13 8.73
C PHE A 299 12.31 27.85 8.70
N PHE A 300 11.20 27.11 8.85
CA PHE A 300 9.85 27.66 8.86
C PHE A 300 9.32 27.97 10.27
N GLN A 301 10.02 27.56 11.32
CA GLN A 301 9.62 27.81 12.70
C GLN A 301 9.47 29.32 12.97
N GLY A 302 8.34 29.70 13.58
CA GLY A 302 8.03 31.10 13.88
C GLY A 302 7.56 31.93 12.68
N THR A 303 7.34 31.31 11.51
CA THR A 303 6.74 31.96 10.34
C THR A 303 5.26 31.57 10.15
N ASP A 304 4.58 32.19 9.20
CA ASP A 304 3.19 31.85 8.84
C ASP A 304 3.06 30.54 8.03
N VAL A 305 4.18 29.90 7.68
CA VAL A 305 4.20 28.60 7.00
C VAL A 305 4.01 27.48 8.02
N ASN A 306 3.02 26.62 7.80
CA ASN A 306 2.80 25.45 8.65
C ASN A 306 3.55 24.24 8.09
N CYS A 307 4.74 23.97 8.62
CA CYS A 307 5.56 22.82 8.27
C CYS A 307 5.42 21.72 9.34
N VAL A 308 5.00 20.52 8.94
CA VAL A 308 4.81 19.38 9.85
C VAL A 308 5.68 18.22 9.39
N LEU A 309 6.52 17.73 10.30
CA LEU A 309 7.26 16.47 10.16
C LEU A 309 6.26 15.30 10.30
N CYS A 310 6.18 14.48 9.26
CA CYS A 310 5.16 13.45 9.09
C CYS A 310 5.81 12.06 9.10
N PRO A 311 5.73 11.31 10.21
CA PRO A 311 6.32 9.99 10.29
C PRO A 311 5.46 8.93 9.61
N ARG A 312 6.12 7.96 8.95
CA ARG A 312 5.44 6.79 8.41
C ARG A 312 5.62 5.59 9.33
N ASN A 313 4.52 5.07 9.84
CA ASN A 313 4.50 3.78 10.52
C ASN A 313 4.07 2.68 9.51
N PRO A 314 4.80 1.57 9.36
CA PRO A 314 4.35 0.44 8.56
C PRO A 314 3.14 -0.26 9.18
N ASP A 315 2.26 -0.77 8.33
CA ASP A 315 1.02 -1.42 8.77
C ASP A 315 1.21 -2.90 9.22
N ASP A 316 2.34 -3.54 8.88
CA ASP A 316 2.62 -4.95 9.21
C ASP A 316 4.13 -5.24 9.26
N GLY A 317 4.79 -4.95 10.38
CA GLY A 317 6.25 -5.10 10.52
C GLY A 317 6.70 -6.42 11.15
N GLY A 318 5.99 -7.53 10.89
CA GLY A 318 6.43 -8.87 11.32
C GLY A 318 6.45 -9.04 12.85
N SER A 319 7.40 -9.82 13.37
CA SER A 319 7.54 -10.02 14.83
C SER A 319 7.92 -8.70 15.54
N ILE A 320 7.68 -8.59 16.85
CA ILE A 320 8.00 -7.39 17.64
C ILE A 320 9.45 -6.90 17.43
N VAL A 321 10.41 -7.83 17.27
CA VAL A 321 11.82 -7.51 17.03
C VAL A 321 12.06 -6.95 15.62
N GLN A 322 11.35 -7.46 14.63
CA GLN A 322 11.42 -6.98 13.24
C GLN A 322 10.72 -5.62 13.09
N ASN A 323 9.63 -5.38 13.83
CA ASN A 323 8.94 -4.08 13.87
C ASN A 323 9.87 -2.96 14.34
N LEU A 324 10.72 -3.21 15.34
CA LEU A 324 11.62 -2.19 15.87
C LEU A 324 12.65 -1.73 14.83
N GLN A 325 13.16 -2.64 14.00
CA GLN A 325 14.12 -2.34 12.94
C GLN A 325 13.47 -1.79 11.67
N VAL A 326 12.24 -2.21 11.36
CA VAL A 326 11.54 -1.87 10.11
C VAL A 326 10.70 -0.60 10.25
N SER A 327 10.30 -0.21 11.46
CA SER A 327 9.45 0.97 11.71
C SER A 327 10.10 2.30 11.28
N THR A 328 11.42 2.35 11.17
CA THR A 328 12.17 3.53 10.71
C THR A 328 12.52 3.49 9.22
N MET A 329 12.22 2.38 8.52
CA MET A 329 12.63 2.19 7.11
C MET A 329 11.54 2.60 6.10
N PHE A 330 10.30 2.80 6.54
CA PHE A 330 9.22 3.23 5.67
C PHE A 330 9.10 4.75 5.66
N THR A 331 8.76 5.31 4.49
CA THR A 331 8.77 6.76 4.28
C THR A 331 7.45 7.26 3.69
N HIS A 332 7.16 8.54 3.88
CA HIS A 332 6.19 9.24 3.04
C HIS A 332 6.90 9.70 1.77
N HIS A 333 6.51 9.13 0.61
CA HIS A 333 7.21 9.32 -0.68
C HIS A 333 6.28 9.86 -1.78
N GLN A 334 5.24 10.60 -1.38
CA GLN A 334 4.37 11.38 -2.26
C GLN A 334 5.04 12.71 -2.58
#